data_AF-A0A268TLX4-F1
#
_entry.id   AF-A0A268TLX4-F1
#
_cell.length_a   1.000
_cell.length_b   1.000
_cell.length_c   1.000
_cell.angle_alpha   90.00
_cell.angle_beta   90.00
_cell.angle_gamma   90.00
#
_symmetry.space_group_name_H-M   'P 1'
#
loop_
_entity.id
_entity.type
_entity.pdbx_description
1 polymer ?
#
loop_
_entity_poly.entity_id
_entity_poly.type
_entity_poly.pdbx_seq_one_letter_code
_entity_poly.pdbx_strand_id
1 'polypeptide(L)'
;MFAWLERNPFFFTLAFVVVFSIAGLVQILPDFAKSSRPLEGLRPLTVLETAGRQVYIKEGCISCHSQLIRDFRSETMRYGMYSLSGEYAYDRPFLWGSERTGPDLHRIGDSRSSDWHANHMWDPRSVVPGSIMPSYKHLYRIDTDFNTAYAEAYTQKKVFKVPYDKPGETKLGTLDDAKKEYMKDAAEVVEEMKNPMIAASFKKGEVKEVVALIAYLNSLGQKRLGK
;
A
#
# COMPACT_ATOMS: atom_id res chain seq x y z
N MET A 1 23.65 44.54 -15.19
CA MET A 1 24.53 43.43 -15.64
C MET A 1 23.77 42.32 -16.39
N PHE A 2 22.43 42.20 -16.26
CA PHE A 2 21.66 41.13 -16.93
C PHE A 2 20.79 41.60 -18.12
N ALA A 3 20.82 42.89 -18.47
CA ALA A 3 19.96 43.48 -19.50
C ALA A 3 20.07 42.81 -20.88
N TRP A 4 21.22 42.20 -21.21
CA TRP A 4 21.36 41.41 -22.43
C TRP A 4 20.58 40.09 -22.36
N LEU A 5 20.65 39.37 -21.24
CA LEU A 5 19.95 38.10 -21.05
C LEU A 5 18.43 38.30 -20.98
N GLU A 6 17.98 39.32 -20.26
CA GLU A 6 16.55 39.69 -20.11
C GLU A 6 15.89 40.06 -21.45
N ARG A 7 16.67 40.63 -22.39
CA ARG A 7 16.18 40.99 -23.73
C ARG A 7 16.19 39.84 -24.72
N ASN A 8 16.81 38.71 -24.39
CA ASN A 8 16.93 37.54 -25.27
C ASN A 8 16.18 36.34 -24.66
N PRO A 9 14.88 36.17 -24.96
CA PRO A 9 14.05 35.12 -24.35
C PRO A 9 14.60 33.71 -24.52
N PHE A 10 15.24 33.41 -25.65
CA PHE A 10 15.86 32.11 -25.91
C PHE A 10 16.97 31.78 -24.91
N PHE A 11 17.95 32.68 -24.75
CA PHE A 11 19.08 32.46 -23.82
C PHE A 11 18.63 32.51 -22.36
N PHE A 12 17.64 33.34 -22.03
CA PHE A 12 17.04 33.35 -20.69
C PHE A 12 16.38 32.00 -20.36
N THR A 13 15.61 31.44 -21.30
CA THR A 13 14.96 30.13 -21.14
C THR A 13 15.99 29.01 -20.96
N LEU A 14 17.06 29.02 -21.76
CA LEU A 14 18.13 28.04 -21.63
C LEU A 14 18.82 28.14 -20.25
N ALA A 15 19.14 29.35 -19.80
CA ALA A 15 19.74 29.58 -18.48
C ALA A 15 18.81 29.10 -17.35
N PHE A 16 17.49 29.39 -17.45
CA PHE A 16 16.50 28.91 -16.49
C PHE A 16 16.45 27.39 -16.43
N VAL A 17 16.36 26.70 -17.58
CA VAL A 17 16.31 25.23 -17.64
C VAL A 17 17.56 24.62 -17.02
N VAL A 18 18.75 25.17 -17.31
CA VAL A 18 20.01 24.71 -16.72
C VAL A 18 19.94 24.86 -15.20
N VAL A 19 19.65 26.05 -14.67
CA VAL A 19 19.62 26.30 -13.22
C VAL A 19 18.55 25.45 -12.52
N PHE A 20 17.36 25.35 -13.10
CA PHE A 20 16.26 24.53 -12.58
C PHE A 20 16.63 23.03 -12.54
N SER A 21 17.27 22.53 -13.61
CA SER A 21 17.64 21.11 -13.70
C SER A 21 18.67 20.67 -12.65
N ILE A 22 19.53 21.58 -12.18
CA ILE A 22 20.55 21.26 -11.16
C ILE A 22 19.90 20.69 -9.89
N ALA A 23 18.79 21.28 -9.43
CA ALA A 23 18.10 20.79 -8.23
C ALA A 23 17.60 19.34 -8.43
N GLY A 24 16.99 19.06 -9.58
CA GLY A 24 16.55 17.71 -9.94
C GLY A 24 17.70 16.72 -10.04
N LEU A 25 18.81 17.09 -10.68
CA LEU A 25 19.99 16.23 -10.80
C LEU A 25 20.61 15.89 -9.44
N VAL A 26 20.74 16.89 -8.56
CA VAL A 26 21.37 16.73 -7.24
C VAL A 26 20.49 15.95 -6.26
N GLN A 27 19.16 16.11 -6.32
CA GLN A 27 18.25 15.41 -5.41
C GLN A 27 17.87 14.02 -5.91
N ILE A 28 17.53 13.88 -7.20
CA ILE A 28 16.92 12.64 -7.73
C ILE A 28 17.98 11.58 -8.05
N LEU A 29 19.06 11.95 -8.76
CA LEU A 29 20.03 10.95 -9.25
C LEU A 29 20.75 10.17 -8.15
N PRO A 30 21.22 10.80 -7.04
CA PRO A 30 21.87 10.05 -5.97
C PRO A 30 20.94 9.03 -5.31
N ASP A 31 19.64 9.33 -5.20
CA ASP A 31 18.66 8.42 -4.60
C ASP A 31 18.37 7.21 -5.49
N PHE A 32 18.36 7.37 -6.82
CA PHE A 32 18.31 6.22 -7.74
C PHE A 32 19.54 5.30 -7.59
N ALA A 33 20.72 5.88 -7.34
CA ALA A 33 21.94 5.10 -7.12
C ALA A 33 21.96 4.41 -5.74
N LYS A 34 21.37 5.03 -4.72
CA LYS A 34 21.20 4.49 -3.36
C LYS A 34 19.95 3.63 -3.19
N SER A 35 19.39 3.11 -4.29
CA SER A 35 18.09 2.40 -4.35
C SER A 35 17.71 1.71 -3.04
N SER A 36 16.49 1.97 -2.57
CA SER A 36 15.94 1.37 -1.35
C SER A 36 16.00 -0.16 -1.48
N ARG A 37 17.07 -0.76 -0.96
CA ARG A 37 17.22 -2.21 -0.98
C ARG A 37 16.11 -2.78 -0.11
N PRO A 38 15.36 -3.80 -0.58
CA PRO A 38 14.37 -4.45 0.26
C PRO A 38 15.06 -4.93 1.53
N LEU A 39 14.35 -4.85 2.65
CA LEU A 39 14.82 -5.48 3.88
C LEU A 39 14.97 -6.98 3.66
N GLU A 40 15.87 -7.60 4.42
CA GLU A 40 15.98 -9.05 4.45
C GLU A 40 14.63 -9.66 4.86
N GLY A 41 14.18 -10.67 4.12
CA GLY A 41 12.89 -11.33 4.35
C GLY A 41 11.66 -10.55 3.87
N LEU A 42 11.78 -9.31 3.38
CA LEU A 42 10.61 -8.59 2.87
C LEU A 42 10.03 -9.29 1.64
N ARG A 43 8.82 -9.84 1.77
CA ARG A 43 8.14 -10.49 0.65
C ARG A 43 7.31 -9.51 -0.20
N PRO A 44 7.15 -9.76 -1.50
CA PRO A 44 6.17 -9.07 -2.33
C PRO A 44 4.73 -9.26 -1.81
N LEU A 45 3.84 -8.32 -2.11
CA LEU A 45 2.42 -8.44 -1.77
C LEU A 45 1.80 -9.65 -2.48
N THR A 46 0.86 -10.34 -1.86
CA THR A 46 0.04 -11.34 -2.55
C THR A 46 -0.91 -10.67 -3.53
N VAL A 47 -1.59 -11.46 -4.38
CA VAL A 47 -2.56 -10.89 -5.34
C VAL A 47 -3.74 -10.25 -4.60
N LEU A 48 -4.18 -10.83 -3.48
CA LEU A 48 -5.25 -10.27 -2.65
C LEU A 48 -4.80 -8.96 -1.98
N GLU A 49 -3.59 -8.93 -1.42
CA GLU A 49 -3.01 -7.72 -0.83
C GLU A 49 -2.80 -6.62 -1.89
N THR A 50 -2.40 -6.99 -3.11
CA THR A 50 -2.28 -6.05 -4.25
C THR A 50 -3.64 -5.45 -4.61
N ALA A 51 -4.68 -6.28 -4.68
CA ALA A 51 -6.04 -5.81 -4.92
C ALA A 51 -6.52 -4.88 -3.79
N GLY A 52 -6.26 -5.24 -2.54
CA GLY A 52 -6.58 -4.43 -1.37
C GLY A 52 -5.87 -3.08 -1.34
N ARG A 53 -4.61 -3.07 -1.77
CA ARG A 53 -3.83 -1.84 -1.94
C ARG A 53 -4.45 -0.93 -3.01
N GLN A 54 -4.96 -1.49 -4.11
CA GLN A 54 -5.69 -0.70 -5.10
C GLN A 54 -7.01 -0.15 -4.55
N VAL A 55 -7.73 -0.91 -3.72
CA VAL A 55 -8.90 -0.40 -2.99
C VAL A 55 -8.50 0.76 -2.07
N TYR A 56 -7.39 0.63 -1.31
CA TYR A 56 -6.88 1.70 -0.44
C TYR A 56 -6.59 3.00 -1.22
N ILE A 57 -6.01 2.88 -2.42
CA ILE A 57 -5.75 4.01 -3.33
C ILE A 57 -7.06 4.59 -3.86
N LYS A 58 -7.96 3.74 -4.36
CA LYS A 58 -9.25 4.13 -4.94
C LYS A 58 -10.12 4.90 -3.94
N GLU A 59 -10.14 4.46 -2.69
CA GLU A 59 -10.91 5.07 -1.60
C GLU A 59 -10.22 6.31 -0.99
N GLY A 60 -9.02 6.67 -1.47
CA GLY A 60 -8.32 7.88 -1.05
C GLY A 60 -7.84 7.87 0.41
N CYS A 61 -7.67 6.68 1.01
CA CYS A 61 -7.31 6.51 2.42
C CYS A 61 -6.02 7.26 2.81
N ILE A 62 -5.07 7.38 1.87
CA ILE A 62 -3.82 8.15 2.01
C ILE A 62 -4.03 9.62 2.39
N SER A 63 -5.18 10.20 2.05
CA SER A 63 -5.49 11.61 2.37
C SER A 63 -5.68 11.84 3.87
N CYS A 64 -6.09 10.80 4.61
CA CYS A 64 -6.32 10.87 6.05
C CYS A 64 -5.25 10.11 6.85
N HIS A 65 -4.63 9.10 6.24
CA HIS A 65 -3.75 8.15 6.90
C HIS A 65 -2.38 8.11 6.24
N SER A 66 -1.35 8.35 7.04
CA SER A 66 0.03 8.08 6.65
C SER A 66 0.39 6.60 6.80
N GLN A 67 1.41 6.20 6.07
CA GLN A 67 2.13 4.95 6.25
C GLN A 67 3.62 5.27 6.33
N LEU A 68 4.01 6.12 7.29
CA LEU A 68 5.38 6.54 7.52
C LEU A 68 5.53 7.00 8.97
N ILE A 69 6.02 6.08 9.81
CA ILE A 69 6.33 6.34 11.22
C ILE A 69 7.71 6.97 11.30
N ARG A 70 7.77 8.16 11.90
CA ARG A 70 9.02 8.92 12.05
C ARG A 70 9.83 8.40 13.24
N ASP A 71 11.15 8.56 13.21
CA ASP A 71 12.05 8.14 14.28
C ASP A 71 12.05 9.12 15.47
N PHE A 72 10.88 9.28 16.08
CA PHE A 72 10.71 9.99 17.34
C PHE A 72 10.16 9.04 18.38
N ARG A 73 10.63 9.15 19.62
CA ARG A 73 10.14 8.32 20.74
C ARG A 73 8.62 8.35 20.87
N SER A 74 7.99 9.52 20.69
CA SER A 74 6.52 9.65 20.77
C SER A 74 5.77 8.96 19.64
N GLU A 75 6.37 8.86 18.44
CA GLU A 75 5.81 8.13 17.32
C GLU A 75 5.95 6.63 17.55
N THR A 76 7.14 6.20 17.97
CA THR A 76 7.41 4.77 18.13
C THR A 76 6.65 4.15 19.29
N MET A 77 6.44 4.89 20.38
CA MET A 77 5.56 4.48 21.47
C MET A 77 4.09 4.40 21.04
N ARG A 78 3.67 5.14 20.02
CA ARG A 78 2.26 5.18 19.57
C ARG A 78 1.97 4.14 18.50
N TYR A 79 2.86 3.98 17.52
CA TYR A 79 2.62 3.21 16.31
C TYR A 79 3.54 1.98 16.17
N GLY A 80 4.59 1.85 16.98
CA GLY A 80 5.59 0.78 16.85
C GLY A 80 6.87 1.24 16.16
N MET A 81 7.72 0.30 15.73
CA MET A 81 9.03 0.60 15.13
C MET A 81 8.91 1.61 13.98
N TYR A 82 9.81 2.62 13.97
CA TYR A 82 9.87 3.61 12.91
C TYR A 82 10.05 2.94 11.55
N SER A 83 9.61 3.61 10.48
CA SER A 83 9.61 3.02 9.15
C SER A 83 10.99 3.07 8.51
N LEU A 84 11.34 1.98 7.83
CA LEU A 84 12.61 1.83 7.12
C LEU A 84 12.37 1.98 5.61
N SER A 85 13.32 2.61 4.92
CA SER A 85 13.21 2.85 3.47
C SER A 85 13.05 1.55 2.66
N GLY A 86 13.66 0.46 3.12
CA GLY A 86 13.59 -0.85 2.47
C GLY A 86 12.19 -1.48 2.48
N GLU A 87 11.31 -1.11 3.41
CA GLU A 87 9.94 -1.64 3.49
C GLU A 87 9.08 -1.23 2.29
N TYR A 88 9.42 -0.11 1.67
CA TYR A 88 8.73 0.45 0.51
C TYR A 88 9.34 0.04 -0.83
N ALA A 89 10.35 -0.85 -0.85
CA ALA A 89 11.10 -1.20 -2.06
C ALA A 89 10.21 -1.72 -3.21
N TYR A 90 9.04 -2.28 -2.88
CA TYR A 90 8.08 -2.82 -3.84
C TYR A 90 6.86 -1.92 -4.08
N ASP A 91 6.76 -0.80 -3.37
CA ASP A 91 5.56 0.02 -3.36
C ASP A 91 5.61 1.02 -4.52
N ARG A 92 4.68 0.86 -5.47
CA ARG A 92 4.54 1.76 -6.62
C ARG A 92 3.07 2.12 -6.81
N PRO A 93 2.66 3.39 -6.66
CA PRO A 93 3.46 4.49 -6.06
C PRO A 93 3.72 4.25 -4.56
N PHE A 94 4.54 5.07 -3.91
CA PHE A 94 4.63 5.02 -2.44
C PHE A 94 3.31 5.51 -1.81
N LEU A 95 2.97 5.03 -0.60
CA LEU A 95 1.75 5.41 0.13
C LEU A 95 2.03 6.04 1.51
N TRP A 96 3.19 6.70 1.65
CA TRP A 96 3.67 7.31 2.90
C TRP A 96 2.68 8.29 3.54
N GLY A 97 1.86 8.95 2.72
CA GLY A 97 0.91 9.99 3.15
C GLY A 97 1.58 11.32 3.50
N SER A 98 0.77 12.38 3.57
CA SER A 98 1.21 13.75 3.88
C SER A 98 0.40 14.41 4.99
N GLU A 99 -0.68 13.76 5.45
CA GLU A 99 -1.56 14.24 6.50
C GLU A 99 -1.95 13.08 7.44
N ARG A 100 -2.36 13.42 8.67
CA ARG A 100 -2.85 12.50 9.69
C ARG A 100 -4.13 13.03 10.33
N THR A 101 -5.22 13.01 9.57
CA THR A 101 -6.57 13.15 10.12
C THR A 101 -6.93 11.92 10.96
N GLY A 102 -6.52 10.74 10.48
CA GLY A 102 -6.47 9.48 11.23
C GLY A 102 -5.05 9.08 11.64
N PRO A 103 -4.88 7.99 12.42
CA PRO A 103 -3.58 7.49 12.83
C PRO A 103 -2.74 6.98 11.64
N ASP A 104 -1.43 6.85 11.85
CA ASP A 104 -0.55 6.13 10.93
C ASP A 104 -0.91 4.64 10.87
N LEU A 105 -0.83 4.04 9.68
CA LEU A 105 -1.25 2.66 9.43
C LEU A 105 -0.11 1.69 9.13
N HIS A 106 1.16 2.12 9.11
CA HIS A 106 2.25 1.26 8.62
C HIS A 106 2.52 -0.01 9.47
N ARG A 107 1.94 -0.07 10.67
CA ARG A 107 2.00 -1.21 11.61
C ARG A 107 0.62 -1.70 12.05
N ILE A 108 -0.44 -1.33 11.34
CA ILE A 108 -1.80 -1.61 11.80
C ILE A 108 -2.08 -3.12 11.87
N GLY A 109 -1.47 -3.91 10.97
CA GLY A 109 -1.58 -5.36 10.93
C GLY A 109 -0.99 -6.08 12.14
N ASP A 110 -0.14 -5.41 12.92
CA ASP A 110 0.43 -5.94 14.16
C ASP A 110 -0.51 -5.74 15.38
N SER A 111 -1.54 -4.89 15.24
CA SER A 111 -2.32 -4.41 16.38
C SER A 111 -3.83 -4.66 16.28
N ARG A 112 -4.37 -4.88 15.08
CA ARG A 112 -5.81 -5.04 14.83
C ARG A 112 -6.10 -6.36 14.11
N SER A 113 -7.25 -6.95 14.44
CA SER A 113 -7.75 -8.17 13.79
C SER A 113 -8.60 -7.83 12.56
N SER A 114 -8.79 -8.81 11.67
CA SER A 114 -9.71 -8.69 10.53
C SER A 114 -11.16 -8.39 10.96
N ASP A 115 -11.62 -8.96 12.10
CA ASP A 115 -12.91 -8.64 12.71
C ASP A 115 -12.99 -7.16 13.15
N TRP A 116 -11.96 -6.64 13.81
CA TRP A 116 -11.91 -5.23 14.19
C TRP A 116 -11.97 -4.33 12.95
N HIS A 117 -11.17 -4.65 11.92
CA HIS A 117 -11.18 -3.91 10.67
C HIS A 117 -12.56 -3.97 9.99
N ALA A 118 -13.20 -5.13 9.92
CA ALA A 118 -14.53 -5.25 9.35
C ALA A 118 -15.53 -4.33 10.06
N ASN A 119 -15.62 -4.41 11.39
CA ASN A 119 -16.57 -3.58 12.14
C ASN A 119 -16.25 -2.09 12.02
N HIS A 120 -14.97 -1.71 12.04
CA HIS A 120 -14.54 -0.33 11.88
C HIS A 120 -14.85 0.22 10.49
N MET A 121 -14.66 -0.54 9.42
CA MET A 121 -14.98 -0.11 8.05
C MET A 121 -16.50 0.00 7.84
N TRP A 122 -17.28 -0.86 8.49
CA TRP A 122 -18.74 -0.81 8.43
C TRP A 122 -19.32 0.40 9.14
N ASP A 123 -18.89 0.65 10.38
CA ASP A 123 -19.28 1.84 11.15
C ASP A 123 -18.16 2.23 12.13
N PRO A 124 -17.27 3.17 11.73
CA PRO A 124 -16.12 3.55 12.54
C PRO A 124 -16.49 4.03 13.95
N ARG A 125 -17.64 4.68 14.09
CA ARG A 125 -18.12 5.24 15.36
C ARG A 125 -18.62 4.17 16.33
N SER A 126 -19.00 3.00 15.82
CA SER A 126 -19.42 1.87 16.66
C SER A 126 -18.21 1.22 17.37
N VAL A 127 -17.03 1.30 16.77
CA VAL A 127 -15.79 0.71 17.29
C VAL A 127 -14.92 1.76 18.00
N VAL A 128 -14.87 2.97 17.47
CA VAL A 128 -14.10 4.10 18.01
C VAL A 128 -15.06 5.28 18.20
N PRO A 129 -15.60 5.48 19.42
CA PRO A 129 -16.47 6.61 19.70
C PRO A 129 -15.80 7.94 19.34
N GLY A 130 -16.52 8.81 18.61
CA GLY A 130 -15.98 10.08 18.13
C GLY A 130 -15.09 9.99 16.89
N SER A 131 -14.98 8.81 16.24
CA SER A 131 -14.29 8.70 14.95
C SER A 131 -14.92 9.61 13.90
N ILE A 132 -14.07 10.35 13.19
CA ILE A 132 -14.42 11.19 12.05
C ILE A 132 -14.23 10.47 10.71
N MET A 133 -13.77 9.21 10.74
CA MET A 133 -13.61 8.40 9.53
C MET A 133 -14.98 8.13 8.88
N PRO A 134 -15.11 8.25 7.54
CA PRO A 134 -16.31 7.85 6.82
C PRO A 134 -16.59 6.35 6.95
N SER A 135 -17.85 5.94 6.84
CA SER A 135 -18.20 4.52 6.73
C SER A 135 -18.03 4.02 5.30
N TYR A 136 -17.41 2.85 5.12
CA TYR A 136 -17.11 2.24 3.82
C TYR A 136 -18.02 1.03 3.52
N LYS A 137 -19.31 1.15 3.84
CA LYS A 137 -20.30 0.06 3.69
C LYS A 137 -20.43 -0.44 2.25
N HIS A 138 -20.10 0.37 1.25
CA HIS A 138 -20.14 -0.01 -0.16
C HIS A 138 -19.13 -1.12 -0.50
N LEU A 139 -17.98 -1.17 0.20
CA LEU A 139 -16.96 -2.21 -0.02
C LEU A 139 -17.43 -3.63 0.31
N TYR A 140 -18.55 -3.77 1.02
CA TYR A 140 -19.20 -5.06 1.31
C TYR A 140 -20.04 -5.59 0.15
N ARG A 141 -20.31 -4.75 -0.86
CA ARG A 141 -21.22 -5.07 -1.97
C ARG A 141 -20.48 -5.21 -3.30
N ILE A 142 -19.32 -4.58 -3.43
CA ILE A 142 -18.52 -4.55 -4.65
C ILE A 142 -17.55 -5.73 -4.64
N ASP A 143 -17.44 -6.42 -5.78
CA ASP A 143 -16.47 -7.49 -5.99
C ASP A 143 -15.09 -6.93 -6.32
N THR A 144 -14.07 -7.55 -5.76
CA THR A 144 -12.68 -7.18 -6.00
C THR A 144 -12.25 -7.55 -7.43
N ASP A 145 -11.48 -6.67 -8.08
CA ASP A 145 -10.90 -6.95 -9.40
C ASP A 145 -9.61 -7.76 -9.31
N PHE A 146 -9.75 -9.09 -9.35
CA PHE A 146 -8.63 -10.03 -9.38
C PHE A 146 -7.73 -9.85 -10.61
N ASN A 147 -8.30 -9.61 -11.78
CA ASN A 147 -7.55 -9.62 -13.04
C ASN A 147 -6.57 -8.44 -13.10
N THR A 148 -7.04 -7.25 -12.70
CA THR A 148 -6.19 -6.05 -12.62
C THR A 148 -5.11 -6.21 -11.56
N ALA A 149 -5.45 -6.78 -10.39
CA ALA A 149 -4.47 -7.05 -9.33
C ALA A 149 -3.38 -8.04 -9.78
N TYR A 150 -3.76 -9.12 -10.47
CA TYR A 150 -2.80 -10.06 -11.05
C TYR A 150 -1.91 -9.39 -12.09
N ALA A 151 -2.51 -8.60 -12.99
CA ALA A 151 -1.75 -7.87 -14.01
C ALA A 151 -0.73 -6.92 -13.38
N GLU A 152 -1.09 -6.21 -12.31
CA GLU A 152 -0.16 -5.34 -11.59
C GLU A 152 0.97 -6.11 -10.90
N ALA A 153 0.66 -7.20 -10.19
CA ALA A 153 1.68 -8.08 -9.60
C ALA A 153 2.60 -8.67 -10.67
N TYR A 154 2.06 -9.02 -11.84
CA TYR A 154 2.82 -9.49 -12.99
C TYR A 154 3.75 -8.39 -13.55
N THR A 155 3.29 -7.14 -13.63
CA THR A 155 4.12 -5.99 -14.00
C THR A 155 5.24 -5.76 -12.99
N GLN A 156 4.96 -5.84 -11.69
CA GLN A 156 5.97 -5.78 -10.63
C GLN A 156 7.05 -6.85 -10.81
N LYS A 157 6.64 -8.08 -11.09
CA LYS A 157 7.56 -9.19 -11.39
C LYS A 157 8.40 -8.94 -12.64
N LYS A 158 7.76 -8.60 -13.77
CA LYS A 158 8.42 -8.59 -15.09
C LYS A 158 9.21 -7.31 -15.36
N VAL A 159 8.64 -6.15 -15.03
CA VAL A 159 9.23 -4.84 -15.33
C VAL A 159 10.18 -4.40 -14.22
N PHE A 160 9.71 -4.48 -12.98
CA PHE A 160 10.45 -3.97 -11.82
C PHE A 160 11.30 -5.04 -11.11
N LYS A 161 11.29 -6.29 -11.63
CA LYS A 161 12.09 -7.41 -11.11
C LYS A 161 11.84 -7.72 -9.63
N VAL A 162 10.64 -7.41 -9.13
CA VAL A 162 10.19 -7.78 -7.78
C VAL A 162 10.21 -9.31 -7.65
N PRO A 163 10.72 -9.89 -6.55
CA PRO A 163 11.13 -11.30 -6.49
C PRO A 163 9.98 -12.32 -6.35
N TYR A 164 8.89 -12.17 -7.10
CA TYR A 164 7.85 -13.19 -7.18
C TYR A 164 8.39 -14.53 -7.73
N ASP A 165 7.86 -15.63 -7.20
CA ASP A 165 8.20 -17.02 -7.57
C ASP A 165 9.66 -17.44 -7.31
N LYS A 166 10.41 -16.67 -6.50
CA LYS A 166 11.70 -17.13 -5.99
C LYS A 166 11.50 -18.03 -4.75
N PRO A 167 12.47 -18.91 -4.43
CA PRO A 167 12.39 -19.73 -3.22
C PRO A 167 12.23 -18.86 -1.96
N GLY A 168 11.21 -19.16 -1.15
CA GLY A 168 10.90 -18.40 0.08
C GLY A 168 10.08 -17.12 -0.13
N GLU A 169 9.76 -16.76 -1.38
CA GLU A 169 9.01 -15.54 -1.72
C GLU A 169 7.56 -15.83 -2.10
N THR A 170 6.76 -14.76 -2.24
CA THR A 170 5.37 -14.85 -2.68
C THR A 170 5.25 -15.49 -4.07
N LYS A 171 4.46 -16.56 -4.16
CA LYS A 171 4.15 -17.26 -5.41
C LYS A 171 3.10 -16.48 -6.21
N LEU A 172 3.42 -16.15 -7.45
CA LEU A 172 2.49 -15.57 -8.42
C LEU A 172 2.03 -16.62 -9.43
N GLY A 173 2.94 -17.44 -9.96
CA GLY A 173 2.62 -18.54 -10.87
C GLY A 173 1.84 -18.13 -12.13
N THR A 174 1.05 -19.08 -12.65
CA THR A 174 0.08 -18.83 -13.73
C THR A 174 -1.16 -18.12 -13.19
N LEU A 175 -2.03 -17.64 -14.08
CA LEU A 175 -3.30 -17.00 -13.69
C LEU A 175 -4.16 -17.93 -12.81
N ASP A 176 -4.21 -19.22 -13.14
CA ASP A 176 -4.98 -20.22 -12.39
C ASP A 176 -4.36 -20.53 -11.02
N ASP A 177 -3.03 -20.56 -10.93
CA ASP A 177 -2.33 -20.71 -9.65
C ASP A 177 -2.57 -19.51 -8.74
N ALA A 178 -2.42 -18.29 -9.30
CA ALA A 178 -2.71 -17.05 -8.60
C ALA A 178 -4.15 -16.99 -8.09
N LYS A 179 -5.12 -17.49 -8.88
CA LYS A 179 -6.52 -17.50 -8.48
C LYS A 179 -6.77 -18.46 -7.31
N LYS A 180 -6.09 -19.60 -7.27
CA LYS A 180 -6.18 -20.54 -6.14
C LYS A 180 -5.60 -19.93 -4.86
N GLU A 181 -4.41 -19.34 -4.92
CA GLU A 181 -3.80 -18.67 -3.76
C GLU A 181 -4.63 -17.45 -3.33
N TYR A 182 -5.14 -16.66 -4.27
CA TYR A 182 -6.04 -15.54 -3.99
C TYR A 182 -7.29 -15.96 -3.21
N MET A 183 -7.94 -17.07 -3.61
CA MET A 183 -9.10 -17.59 -2.91
C MET A 183 -8.73 -18.15 -1.54
N LYS A 184 -7.55 -18.75 -1.39
CA LYS A 184 -7.04 -19.24 -0.10
C LYS A 184 -6.78 -18.10 0.87
N ASP A 185 -6.02 -17.08 0.45
CA ASP A 185 -5.76 -15.87 1.24
C ASP A 185 -7.08 -15.20 1.65
N ALA A 186 -8.05 -15.14 0.73
CA ALA A 186 -9.35 -14.55 1.00
C ALA A 186 -10.13 -15.39 2.02
N ALA A 187 -10.04 -16.71 1.98
CA ALA A 187 -10.72 -17.58 2.95
C ALA A 187 -10.24 -17.29 4.39
N GLU A 188 -8.93 -17.14 4.59
CA GLU A 188 -8.34 -16.83 5.90
C GLU A 188 -8.89 -15.49 6.45
N VAL A 189 -8.90 -14.44 5.62
CA VAL A 189 -9.42 -13.13 6.03
C VAL A 189 -10.93 -13.19 6.29
N VAL A 190 -11.70 -13.88 5.44
CA VAL A 190 -13.16 -14.03 5.61
C VAL A 190 -13.51 -14.76 6.90
N GLU A 191 -12.76 -15.80 7.25
CA GLU A 191 -12.92 -16.53 8.51
C GLU A 191 -12.66 -15.62 9.71
N GLU A 192 -11.55 -14.88 9.69
CA GLU A 192 -11.20 -13.95 10.76
C GLU A 192 -12.17 -12.77 10.90
N MET A 193 -12.80 -12.32 9.81
CA MET A 193 -13.77 -11.22 9.80
C MET A 193 -15.08 -11.54 10.55
N LYS A 194 -15.41 -12.82 10.76
CA LYS A 194 -16.63 -13.28 11.45
C LYS A 194 -17.94 -12.63 10.96
N ASN A 195 -17.99 -12.22 9.69
CA ASN A 195 -19.13 -11.52 9.11
C ASN A 195 -19.99 -12.47 8.24
N PRO A 196 -21.26 -12.73 8.60
CA PRO A 196 -22.10 -13.69 7.88
C PRO A 196 -22.38 -13.31 6.42
N MET A 197 -22.51 -12.01 6.10
CA MET A 197 -22.79 -11.52 4.75
C MET A 197 -21.59 -11.78 3.82
N ILE A 198 -20.39 -11.53 4.32
CA ILE A 198 -19.14 -11.77 3.58
C ILE A 198 -18.89 -13.27 3.44
N ALA A 199 -19.10 -14.06 4.49
CA ALA A 199 -19.00 -15.52 4.42
C ALA A 199 -19.98 -16.12 3.39
N ALA A 200 -21.21 -15.60 3.31
CA ALA A 200 -22.17 -16.03 2.31
C ALA A 200 -21.77 -15.66 0.87
N SER A 201 -21.18 -14.48 0.68
CA SER A 201 -20.67 -14.04 -0.63
C SER A 201 -19.47 -14.89 -1.06
N PHE A 202 -18.55 -15.15 -0.14
CA PHE A 202 -17.37 -15.97 -0.40
C PHE A 202 -17.71 -17.40 -0.80
N LYS A 203 -18.74 -18.01 -0.18
CA LYS A 203 -19.25 -19.33 -0.59
C LYS A 203 -19.79 -19.38 -2.03
N LYS A 204 -20.19 -18.24 -2.60
CA LYS A 204 -20.57 -18.12 -4.02
C LYS A 204 -19.37 -17.91 -4.95
N GLY A 205 -18.16 -17.81 -4.40
CA GLY A 205 -16.94 -17.50 -5.14
C GLY A 205 -16.69 -15.99 -5.32
N GLU A 206 -17.47 -15.13 -4.64
CA GLU A 206 -17.34 -13.68 -4.71
C GLU A 206 -16.44 -13.19 -3.57
N VAL A 207 -15.31 -12.57 -3.91
CA VAL A 207 -14.46 -11.87 -2.92
C VAL A 207 -14.79 -10.39 -2.99
N LYS A 208 -15.30 -9.83 -1.89
CA LYS A 208 -15.67 -8.42 -1.79
C LYS A 208 -14.45 -7.54 -1.53
N GLU A 209 -14.50 -6.28 -1.99
CA GLU A 209 -13.39 -5.33 -1.85
C GLU A 209 -12.95 -5.12 -0.41
N VAL A 210 -13.88 -5.20 0.55
CA VAL A 210 -13.54 -5.10 1.97
C VAL A 210 -12.58 -6.22 2.42
N VAL A 211 -12.71 -7.43 1.88
CA VAL A 211 -11.82 -8.56 2.20
C VAL A 211 -10.41 -8.26 1.71
N ALA A 212 -10.30 -7.76 0.47
CA ALA A 212 -9.00 -7.40 -0.10
C ALA A 212 -8.36 -6.24 0.67
N LEU A 213 -9.11 -5.18 0.97
CA LEU A 213 -8.62 -4.05 1.76
C LEU A 213 -8.07 -4.50 3.12
N ILE A 214 -8.80 -5.38 3.81
CA ILE A 214 -8.35 -5.92 5.10
C ILE A 214 -7.09 -6.77 4.95
N ALA A 215 -6.99 -7.60 3.91
CA ALA A 215 -5.77 -8.36 3.63
C ALA A 215 -4.56 -7.42 3.47
N TYR A 216 -4.72 -6.32 2.73
CA TYR A 216 -3.67 -5.32 2.59
C TYR A 216 -3.31 -4.66 3.94
N LEU A 217 -4.28 -4.25 4.74
CA LEU A 217 -4.01 -3.65 6.06
C LEU A 217 -3.32 -4.62 7.01
N ASN A 218 -3.70 -5.90 7.00
CA ASN A 218 -3.05 -6.95 7.77
C ASN A 218 -1.59 -7.19 7.32
N SER A 219 -1.25 -6.86 6.06
CA SER A 219 0.12 -6.94 5.55
C SER A 219 1.00 -5.76 6.02
N LEU A 220 0.41 -4.66 6.48
CA LEU A 220 1.13 -3.49 7.00
C LEU A 220 1.60 -3.74 8.44
N GLY A 221 2.73 -4.43 8.55
CA GLY A 221 3.32 -4.82 9.82
C GLY A 221 4.42 -5.86 9.63
N GLN A 222 4.75 -6.58 10.69
CA GLN A 222 5.78 -7.61 10.68
C GLN A 222 5.40 -8.83 9.82
N LYS A 223 4.11 -9.06 9.55
CA LYS A 223 3.63 -10.21 8.75
C LYS A 223 4.19 -10.24 7.31
N ARG A 224 4.64 -9.10 6.78
CA ARG A 224 5.26 -8.98 5.45
C ARG A 224 6.79 -9.12 5.48
N LEU A 225 7.38 -9.08 6.67
CA LEU A 225 8.78 -9.43 6.89
C LEU A 225 8.80 -10.93 7.22
N GLY A 226 9.27 -11.75 6.29
CA GLY A 226 9.50 -13.17 6.49
C GLY A 226 10.34 -13.42 7.74
N LYS A 227 10.11 -14.56 8.39
CA LYS A 227 10.96 -15.03 9.49
C LYS A 227 12.31 -15.50 8.98
#